data_AF-A0A2B5HZW2-F1
#
_entry.id   AF-A0A2B5HZW2-F1
#
_cell.length_a   1.000
_cell.length_b   1.000
_cell.length_c   1.000
_cell.angle_alpha   90.00
_cell.angle_beta   90.00
_cell.angle_gamma   90.00
#
_symmetry.space_group_name_H-M   'P 1'
#
loop_
_entity.id
_entity.type
_entity.pdbx_description
1 polymer ?
#
loop_
_entity_poly.entity_id
_entity_poly.type
_entity_poly.pdbx_seq_one_letter_code
_entity_poly.pdbx_strand_id
1 'polypeptide(L)'
;MTNTKVGETKVEGTKTWKDDNAKDRPTMIKVDLLQNGKVVDTKEVTAETSWKYTFEKLQAYDANGVAYKYEVKEQAVAGYESKVNGTDITNTKVGQTKVEGT
;
A
#
# COMPACT_ATOMS: atom_id res chain seq x y z
N MET A 1 -18.05 -3.18 -33.45
CA MET A 1 -17.31 -2.66 -32.30
C MET A 1 -17.09 -3.83 -31.35
N THR A 2 -15.87 -4.36 -31.24
CA THR A 2 -15.57 -5.39 -30.24
C THR A 2 -15.52 -4.71 -28.88
N ASN A 3 -16.51 -5.01 -28.04
CA ASN A 3 -16.52 -4.59 -26.65
C ASN A 3 -15.50 -5.44 -25.88
N THR A 4 -14.21 -5.16 -26.07
CA THR A 4 -13.14 -5.77 -25.29
C THR A 4 -13.18 -5.10 -23.93
N LYS A 5 -14.03 -5.63 -23.02
CA LYS A 5 -13.93 -5.33 -21.61
C LYS A 5 -12.62 -5.96 -21.14
N VAL A 6 -11.52 -5.25 -21.34
CA VAL A 6 -10.25 -5.57 -20.67
C VAL A 6 -10.62 -5.68 -19.21
N GLY A 7 -10.38 -6.84 -18.59
CA GLY A 7 -10.74 -7.03 -17.19
C GLY A 7 -10.06 -5.92 -16.40
N GLU A 8 -10.83 -5.01 -15.82
CA GLU A 8 -10.29 -3.99 -14.92
C GLU A 8 -10.39 -4.52 -13.50
N THR A 9 -9.40 -4.19 -12.70
CA THR A 9 -9.36 -4.45 -11.27
C THR A 9 -9.02 -3.17 -10.51
N LYS A 10 -9.13 -3.24 -9.19
CA LYS A 10 -8.69 -2.20 -8.28
C LYS A 10 -7.86 -2.81 -7.16
N VAL A 11 -6.96 -2.02 -6.61
CA VAL A 11 -6.17 -2.36 -5.42
C VAL A 11 -6.46 -1.31 -4.37
N GLU A 12 -6.99 -1.73 -3.23
CA GLU A 12 -7.29 -0.83 -2.11
C GLU A 12 -6.71 -1.37 -0.82
N GLY A 13 -6.32 -0.47 0.06
CA GLY A 13 -5.69 -0.81 1.33
C GLY A 13 -5.82 0.30 2.35
N THR A 14 -5.53 -0.06 3.58
CA THR A 14 -5.54 0.84 4.73
C THR A 14 -4.16 0.92 5.37
N LYS A 15 -3.86 2.07 5.94
CA LYS A 15 -2.65 2.32 6.70
C LYS A 15 -2.97 2.39 8.19
N THR A 16 -2.32 1.54 8.96
CA THR A 16 -2.37 1.50 10.42
C THR A 16 -1.04 1.94 11.02
N TRP A 17 -1.12 2.70 12.12
CA TRP A 17 0.03 3.12 12.90
C TRP A 17 0.03 2.42 14.27
N LYS A 18 1.10 1.69 14.57
CA LYS A 18 1.42 1.11 15.89
C LYS A 18 2.55 1.92 16.50
N ASP A 19 2.19 3.06 17.07
CA ASP A 19 3.16 4.07 17.51
C ASP A 19 2.75 4.84 18.77
N ASP A 20 1.72 4.35 19.47
CA ASP A 20 1.14 5.00 20.65
C ASP A 20 0.78 6.48 20.42
N ASN A 21 0.24 6.78 19.25
CA ASN A 21 -0.15 8.14 18.82
C ASN A 21 1.01 9.15 18.90
N ALA A 22 2.16 8.72 18.37
CA ALA A 22 3.39 9.49 18.28
C ALA A 22 3.17 10.93 17.77
N LYS A 23 3.75 11.93 18.46
CA LYS A 23 3.65 13.36 18.11
C LYS A 23 4.45 13.74 16.86
N ASP A 24 5.44 12.95 16.53
CA ASP A 24 6.37 13.07 15.41
C ASP A 24 5.96 12.20 14.21
N ARG A 25 4.72 11.66 14.21
CA ARG A 25 4.20 10.91 13.07
C ARG A 25 4.21 11.79 11.82
N PRO A 26 4.70 11.29 10.66
CA PRO A 26 4.65 12.04 9.42
C PRO A 26 3.21 12.30 9.00
N THR A 27 2.98 13.43 8.33
CA THR A 27 1.65 13.83 7.82
C THR A 27 1.23 13.06 6.57
N MET A 28 2.19 12.42 5.91
CA MET A 28 2.03 11.73 4.63
C MET A 28 2.96 10.53 4.53
N ILE A 29 2.49 9.49 3.84
CA ILE A 29 3.32 8.38 3.33
C ILE A 29 3.15 8.26 1.82
N LYS A 30 4.09 7.58 1.18
CA LYS A 30 4.00 7.21 -0.23
C LYS A 30 3.85 5.70 -0.35
N VAL A 31 2.79 5.28 -1.04
CA VAL A 31 2.51 3.87 -1.33
C VAL A 31 2.67 3.66 -2.82
N ASP A 32 3.60 2.81 -3.19
CA ASP A 32 3.85 2.39 -4.57
C ASP A 32 2.95 1.20 -4.91
N LEU A 33 2.31 1.25 -6.07
CA LEU A 33 1.68 0.10 -6.70
C LEU A 33 2.71 -0.59 -7.60
N LEU A 34 2.92 -1.88 -7.38
CA LEU A 34 3.79 -2.71 -8.20
C LEU A 34 2.95 -3.60 -9.10
N GLN A 35 3.24 -3.59 -10.39
CA GLN A 35 2.74 -4.55 -11.37
C GLN A 35 3.88 -5.49 -11.76
N ASN A 36 3.73 -6.78 -11.49
CA ASN A 36 4.76 -7.80 -11.74
C ASN A 36 6.15 -7.40 -11.18
N GLY A 37 6.16 -6.82 -9.98
CA GLY A 37 7.37 -6.37 -9.30
C GLY A 37 7.95 -5.02 -9.75
N LYS A 38 7.31 -4.31 -10.70
CA LYS A 38 7.73 -2.97 -11.13
C LYS A 38 6.77 -1.91 -10.64
N VAL A 39 7.29 -0.80 -10.10
CA VAL A 39 6.46 0.34 -9.72
C VAL A 39 5.81 0.93 -10.97
N VAL A 40 4.49 1.05 -10.94
CA VAL A 40 3.68 1.60 -12.05
C VAL A 40 2.89 2.84 -11.64
N ASP A 41 2.65 3.03 -10.34
CA ASP A 41 1.98 4.21 -9.79
C ASP A 41 2.41 4.43 -8.33
N THR A 42 2.23 5.65 -7.83
CA THR A 42 2.50 6.01 -6.43
C THR A 42 1.38 6.91 -5.93
N LYS A 43 0.80 6.57 -4.77
CA LYS A 43 -0.16 7.43 -4.07
C LYS A 43 0.43 8.02 -2.80
N GLU A 44 0.12 9.30 -2.60
CA GLU A 44 0.27 9.95 -1.31
C GLU A 44 -0.95 9.66 -0.44
N VAL A 45 -0.69 9.22 0.79
CA VAL A 45 -1.72 8.83 1.76
C VAL A 45 -1.52 9.66 3.03
N THR A 46 -2.58 10.32 3.47
CA THR A 46 -2.57 11.28 4.57
C THR A 46 -3.70 11.01 5.56
N ALA A 47 -3.68 11.72 6.69
CA ALA A 47 -4.79 11.71 7.64
C ALA A 47 -6.12 12.19 7.03
N GLU A 48 -6.09 13.11 6.06
CA GLU A 48 -7.28 13.61 5.35
C GLU A 48 -7.96 12.50 4.53
N THR A 49 -7.17 11.62 3.93
CA THR A 49 -7.67 10.41 3.25
C THR A 49 -8.09 9.30 4.22
N SER A 50 -8.12 9.61 5.54
CA SER A 50 -8.32 8.63 6.61
C SER A 50 -7.35 7.46 6.54
N TRP A 51 -6.12 7.71 6.08
CA TRP A 51 -5.09 6.68 5.88
C TRP A 51 -5.55 5.53 4.95
N LYS A 52 -6.38 5.82 3.95
CA LYS A 52 -6.85 4.85 2.95
C LYS A 52 -6.39 5.25 1.56
N TYR A 53 -6.19 4.24 0.71
CA TYR A 53 -5.82 4.47 -0.68
C TYR A 53 -6.45 3.42 -1.60
N THR A 54 -6.67 3.84 -2.84
CA THR A 54 -7.25 3.02 -3.89
C THR A 54 -6.55 3.34 -5.21
N PHE A 55 -6.10 2.32 -5.91
CA PHE A 55 -5.67 2.37 -7.30
C PHE A 55 -6.77 1.75 -8.15
N GLU A 56 -7.35 2.52 -9.06
CA GLU A 56 -8.48 2.12 -9.88
C GLU A 56 -8.08 1.91 -11.34
N LYS A 57 -8.96 1.28 -12.13
CA LYS A 57 -8.79 1.10 -13.58
C LYS A 57 -7.50 0.39 -13.96
N LEU A 58 -7.07 -0.56 -13.13
CA LEU A 58 -5.89 -1.38 -13.37
C LEU A 58 -6.24 -2.49 -14.34
N GLN A 59 -5.43 -2.70 -15.37
CA GLN A 59 -5.63 -3.85 -16.26
C GLN A 59 -5.34 -5.15 -15.50
N ALA A 60 -6.24 -6.12 -15.58
CA ALA A 60 -6.09 -7.40 -14.91
C ALA A 60 -5.21 -8.38 -15.70
N TYR A 61 -5.10 -8.20 -17.02
CA TYR A 61 -4.38 -9.11 -17.92
C TYR A 61 -3.53 -8.34 -18.93
N ASP A 62 -2.41 -8.93 -19.34
CA ASP A 62 -1.58 -8.42 -20.44
C ASP A 62 -2.19 -8.73 -21.82
N ALA A 63 -1.49 -8.32 -22.88
CA ALA A 63 -1.93 -8.54 -24.26
C ALA A 63 -2.06 -10.02 -24.66
N ASN A 64 -1.40 -10.93 -23.93
CA ASN A 64 -1.45 -12.38 -24.15
C ASN A 64 -2.51 -13.06 -23.26
N GLY A 65 -3.24 -12.30 -22.43
CA GLY A 65 -4.22 -12.84 -21.50
C GLY A 65 -3.63 -13.37 -20.19
N VAL A 66 -2.37 -13.06 -19.88
CA VAL A 66 -1.72 -13.46 -18.61
C VAL A 66 -2.07 -12.44 -17.53
N ALA A 67 -2.51 -12.92 -16.37
CA ALA A 67 -2.92 -12.04 -15.27
C ALA A 67 -1.74 -11.24 -14.71
N TYR A 68 -1.93 -9.94 -14.51
CA TYR A 68 -0.99 -9.10 -13.78
C TYR A 68 -1.06 -9.41 -12.29
N LYS A 69 0.11 -9.53 -11.66
CA LYS A 69 0.24 -9.55 -10.20
C LYS A 69 0.39 -8.12 -9.72
N TYR A 70 -0.52 -7.69 -8.84
CA TYR A 70 -0.41 -6.39 -8.17
C TYR A 70 -0.03 -6.56 -6.71
N GLU A 71 0.90 -5.74 -6.26
CA GLU A 71 1.39 -5.67 -4.88
C GLU A 71 1.53 -4.21 -4.49
N VAL A 72 1.54 -3.92 -3.19
CA VAL A 72 1.77 -2.58 -2.67
C VAL A 72 3.05 -2.56 -1.87
N LYS A 73 3.75 -1.44 -1.90
CA LYS A 73 4.93 -1.21 -1.08
C LYS A 73 4.91 0.19 -0.54
N GLU A 74 5.14 0.35 0.76
CA GLU A 74 5.40 1.66 1.31
C GLU A 74 6.85 2.08 1.06
N GLN A 75 7.04 3.35 0.69
CA GLN A 75 8.38 3.95 0.75
C GLN A 75 8.85 4.06 2.20
N ALA A 76 10.17 4.01 2.40
CA ALA A 76 10.73 4.01 3.74
C ALA A 76 10.30 5.26 4.53
N VAL A 77 9.76 5.03 5.73
CA VAL A 77 9.39 6.09 6.67
C VAL A 77 10.42 6.09 7.80
N ALA A 78 11.12 7.22 7.97
CA ALA A 78 12.16 7.33 8.99
C ALA A 78 11.59 7.05 10.39
N GLY A 79 12.26 6.17 11.14
CA GLY A 79 11.85 5.80 12.51
C GLY A 79 10.71 4.76 12.58
N TYR A 80 10.32 4.15 11.45
CA TYR A 80 9.26 3.15 11.41
C TYR A 80 9.69 1.89 10.65
N GLU A 81 9.22 0.74 11.14
CA GLU A 81 9.23 -0.52 10.43
C GLU A 81 7.88 -0.76 9.77
N SER A 82 7.89 -1.08 8.47
CA SER A 82 6.67 -1.27 7.67
C SER A 82 6.40 -2.75 7.40
N LYS A 83 5.17 -3.19 7.61
CA LYS A 83 4.69 -4.53 7.29
C LYS A 83 3.45 -4.46 6.40
N VAL A 84 3.50 -5.16 5.27
CA VAL A 84 2.38 -5.29 4.33
C VAL A 84 1.70 -6.65 4.53
N ASN A 85 0.37 -6.66 4.67
CA ASN A 85 -0.45 -7.88 4.70
C ASN A 85 -1.55 -7.77 3.63
N GLY A 86 -1.38 -8.50 2.52
CA GLY A 86 -2.17 -8.27 1.32
C GLY A 86 -1.88 -6.87 0.78
N THR A 87 -2.80 -5.94 1.03
CA THR A 87 -2.71 -4.52 0.66
C THR A 87 -2.75 -3.59 1.88
N ASP A 88 -2.97 -4.12 3.08
CA ASP A 88 -2.94 -3.29 4.29
C ASP A 88 -1.51 -3.10 4.77
N ILE A 89 -1.19 -1.88 5.19
CA ILE A 89 0.15 -1.48 5.62
C ILE A 89 0.08 -1.13 7.11
N THR A 90 0.99 -1.70 7.90
CA THR A 90 1.17 -1.35 9.31
C THR A 90 2.56 -0.76 9.51
N ASN A 91 2.65 0.46 10.05
CA ASN A 91 3.92 1.00 10.56
C ASN A 91 4.02 0.82 12.06
N THR A 92 5.11 0.23 12.52
CA THR A 92 5.46 0.12 13.94
C THR A 92 6.63 1.05 14.23
N LYS A 93 6.54 1.87 15.29
CA LYS A 93 7.63 2.80 15.62
C LYS A 93 8.87 2.01 16.08
N VAL A 94 10.02 2.28 15.48
CA VAL A 94 11.28 1.63 15.83
C VAL A 94 11.63 2.00 17.28
N GLY A 95 11.98 1.00 18.09
CA GLY A 95 12.21 1.16 19.53
C GLY A 95 10.98 0.90 20.41
N GLN A 96 9.77 0.71 19.83
CA GLN A 96 8.65 0.05 20.54
C GLN A 96 8.82 -1.46 20.51
N THR A 97 9.89 -1.99 21.11
CA THR A 97 9.92 -3.41 21.50
C THR A 97 9.06 -3.55 22.75
N LYS A 98 7.77 -3.85 22.57
CA LYS A 98 7.00 -4.52 23.62
C LYS A 98 7.56 -5.94 23.70
N VAL A 99 8.37 -6.20 24.73
CA VAL A 99 8.66 -7.56 25.18
C VAL A 99 7.33 -8.17 25.63
N GLU A 100 6.64 -8.90 24.75
CA GLU A 100 5.63 -9.86 25.17
C GLU A 100 6.33 -11.18 25.44
N GLY A 101 6.92 -11.26 26.63
CA GLY A 101 7.38 -12.49 27.22
C GLY A 101 6.94 -12.52 28.67
N THR A 102 5.83 -13.21 28.96
CA THR A 102 5.75 -14.29 29.96
C THR A 102 4.49 -15.11 29.69
#